data_AF-A0A6I6UW83-F1
#
_entry.id   AF-A0A6I6UW83-F1
#
_cell.length_a   1.000
_cell.length_b   1.000
_cell.length_c   1.000
_cell.angle_alpha   90.00
_cell.angle_beta   90.00
_cell.angle_gamma   90.00
#
_symmetry.space_group_name_H-M   'P 1'
#
loop_
_entity.id
_entity.type
_entity.pdbx_description
1 polymer ?
#
loop_
_entity_poly.entity_id
_entity_poly.type
_entity_poly.pdbx_seq_one_letter_code
_entity_poly.pdbx_strand_id
1 'polypeptide(L)'
;MHITEELAYPIIEKLKTIVHYNINIMNESGVIVASTDSTRINQVHEGALYVLKQKSSLIIFENDLDKYHGSKEGINLPIEFMGEIIGVVGVTGSPWNWISL
;
A
#
# COMPACT_ATOMS: atom_id res chain seq x y z
N MET A 1 0.56 -18.03 1.27
CA MET A 1 -0.20 -17.48 0.12
C MET A 1 0.40 -16.12 -0.23
N HIS A 2 0.42 -15.72 -1.49
CA HIS A 2 1.03 -14.46 -1.92
C HIS A 2 0.04 -13.65 -2.73
N ILE A 3 0.07 -12.33 -2.57
CA ILE A 3 -0.75 -11.42 -3.38
C ILE A 3 -0.11 -11.35 -4.78
N THR A 4 -0.82 -11.86 -5.78
CA THR A 4 -0.42 -11.77 -7.20
C THR A 4 -1.19 -10.65 -7.90
N GLU A 5 -0.75 -10.28 -9.10
CA GLU A 5 -1.46 -9.32 -9.96
C GLU A 5 -2.90 -9.78 -10.25
N GLU A 6 -3.10 -11.06 -10.55
CA GLU A 6 -4.41 -11.62 -10.86
C GLU A 6 -5.39 -11.54 -9.68
N LEU A 7 -4.88 -11.66 -8.45
CA LEU A 7 -5.68 -11.50 -7.23
C LEU A 7 -5.93 -10.01 -6.92
N ALA A 8 -4.92 -9.16 -7.11
CA ALA A 8 -4.97 -7.76 -6.74
C ALA A 8 -5.80 -6.91 -7.71
N TYR A 9 -5.81 -7.24 -9.01
CA TYR A 9 -6.52 -6.49 -10.04
C TYR A 9 -8.05 -6.37 -9.80
N PRO A 10 -8.82 -7.45 -9.55
CA PRO A 10 -10.25 -7.30 -9.29
C PRO A 10 -10.54 -6.51 -8.01
N ILE A 11 -9.64 -6.56 -7.01
CA ILE A 11 -9.75 -5.78 -5.77
C ILE A 11 -9.56 -4.29 -6.08
N ILE A 12 -8.50 -3.92 -6.81
CA ILE A 12 -8.23 -2.52 -7.10
C ILE A 12 -9.32 -1.90 -7.98
N GLU A 13 -9.83 -2.64 -8.96
CA GLU A 13 -10.93 -2.19 -9.82
C GLU A 13 -12.21 -1.94 -9.02
N LYS A 14 -12.50 -2.78 -8.02
CA LYS A 14 -13.61 -2.54 -7.11
C LYS A 14 -13.40 -1.29 -6.27
N LEU A 15 -12.21 -1.16 -5.65
CA LEU A 15 -11.89 -0.04 -4.76
C LEU A 15 -11.90 1.31 -5.50
N LYS A 16 -11.45 1.35 -6.75
CA LYS A 16 -11.45 2.55 -7.61
C LYS A 16 -12.84 3.19 -7.76
N THR A 17 -13.91 2.41 -7.61
CA THR A 17 -15.30 2.90 -7.70
C THR A 17 -15.86 3.45 -6.39
N ILE A 18 -15.17 3.23 -5.27
CA ILE A 18 -15.66 3.52 -3.91
C ILE A 18 -14.79 4.56 -3.22
N VAL A 19 -13.47 4.50 -3.44
CA VAL A 19 -12.48 5.31 -2.72
C VAL A 19 -11.93 6.40 -3.64
N HIS A 20 -12.03 7.65 -3.20
CA HIS A 20 -11.56 8.84 -3.94
C HIS A 20 -10.09 9.18 -3.66
N TYR A 21 -9.27 8.18 -3.31
CA TYR A 21 -7.84 8.30 -3.05
C TYR A 21 -7.09 7.30 -3.91
N ASN A 22 -5.81 7.58 -4.15
CA ASN A 22 -4.96 6.62 -4.85
C ASN A 22 -4.64 5.43 -3.93
N ILE A 23 -4.88 4.22 -4.44
CA ILE A 23 -4.65 2.97 -3.70
C ILE A 23 -3.59 2.17 -4.44
N ASN A 24 -2.70 1.55 -3.67
CA ASN A 24 -1.70 0.60 -4.13
C ASN A 24 -1.88 -0.72 -3.37
N ILE A 25 -1.68 -1.85 -4.05
CA ILE A 25 -1.57 -3.17 -3.45
C ILE A 25 -0.17 -3.70 -3.76
N MET A 26 0.55 -4.10 -2.70
CA MET A 26 1.92 -4.59 -2.78
C MET A 26 1.98 -6.05 -2.35
N ASN A 27 2.81 -6.83 -3.03
CA ASN A 27 3.10 -8.22 -2.67
C ASN A 27 4.11 -8.32 -1.51
N GLU A 28 4.48 -9.54 -1.13
CA GLU A 28 5.45 -9.84 -0.07
C GLU A 28 6.87 -9.32 -0.33
N SER A 29 7.18 -8.93 -1.56
CA SER A 29 8.45 -8.31 -1.94
C SER A 29 8.36 -6.78 -1.98
N GLY A 30 7.26 -6.19 -1.51
CA GLY A 30 7.02 -4.74 -1.53
C GLY A 30 6.83 -4.16 -2.93
N VAL A 31 6.62 -5.00 -3.95
CA VAL A 31 6.36 -4.57 -5.32
C VAL A 31 4.89 -4.27 -5.49
N ILE A 32 4.56 -3.13 -6.09
CA ILE A 32 3.19 -2.73 -6.40
C ILE A 32 2.68 -3.60 -7.56
N VAL A 33 1.72 -4.48 -7.26
CA VAL A 33 1.10 -5.41 -8.23
C VAL A 33 -0.25 -4.92 -8.74
N ALA A 34 -0.88 -3.97 -8.05
CA ALA A 34 -2.07 -3.28 -8.55
C ALA A 34 -2.14 -1.86 -7.98
N SER A 35 -2.62 -0.91 -8.78
CA SER A 35 -2.70 0.49 -8.38
C SER A 35 -3.80 1.23 -9.15
N THR A 36 -4.45 2.20 -8.51
CA THR A 36 -5.34 3.15 -9.21
C THR A 36 -4.55 4.15 -10.06
N ASP A 37 -3.27 4.33 -9.77
CA ASP A 37 -2.27 5.05 -10.58
C ASP A 37 -1.39 4.02 -11.28
N SER A 38 -1.72 3.67 -12.52
CA SER A 38 -1.03 2.61 -13.28
C SER A 38 0.47 2.86 -13.46
N THR A 39 0.93 4.10 -13.35
CA THR A 39 2.36 4.44 -13.44
C THR A 39 3.18 3.84 -12.31
N ARG A 40 2.54 3.42 -11.21
CA ARG A 40 3.17 2.84 -10.02
C ARG A 40 3.41 1.33 -10.12
N ILE A 41 2.75 0.63 -11.03
CA ILE A 41 2.84 -0.84 -11.12
C ILE A 41 4.30 -1.24 -11.42
N ASN A 42 4.76 -2.34 -10.81
CA ASN A 42 6.13 -2.86 -10.84
C ASN A 42 7.19 -2.01 -10.12
N GLN A 43 6.81 -0.92 -9.44
CA GLN A 43 7.71 -0.17 -8.59
C GLN A 43 7.80 -0.81 -7.20
N VAL A 44 8.98 -0.73 -6.58
CA VAL A 44 9.18 -1.10 -5.17
C VAL A 44 8.73 0.06 -4.29
N HIS A 45 8.00 -0.26 -3.22
CA HIS A 45 7.52 0.69 -2.22
C HIS A 45 8.17 0.37 -0.86
N GLU A 46 9.15 1.16 -0.42
CA GLU A 46 9.89 0.84 0.82
C GLU A 46 9.02 0.93 2.08
N GLY A 47 7.98 1.76 2.07
CA GLY A 47 6.96 1.74 3.13
C GLY A 47 6.27 0.37 3.30
N ALA A 48 6.07 -0.38 2.21
CA ALA A 48 5.49 -1.72 2.27
C ALA A 48 6.47 -2.73 2.86
N LEU A 49 7.75 -2.64 2.48
CA LEU A 49 8.82 -3.46 3.06
C LEU A 49 8.94 -3.26 4.57
N TYR A 50 8.78 -2.02 5.04
CA TYR A 50 8.72 -1.73 6.48
C TYR A 50 7.53 -2.44 7.15
N VAL A 51 6.31 -2.31 6.59
CA VAL A 51 5.11 -2.96 7.14
C VAL A 51 5.27 -4.49 7.19
N LEU A 52 5.77 -5.09 6.12
CA LEU A 52 6.03 -6.53 6.04
C LEU A 52 7.04 -7.00 7.10
N LYS A 53 8.10 -6.21 7.30
CA LYS A 53 9.15 -6.52 8.28
C LYS A 53 8.68 -6.36 9.72
N GLN A 54 8.01 -5.26 10.03
CA GLN A 54 7.58 -4.91 11.38
C GLN A 54 6.25 -5.55 11.78
N LYS A 55 5.53 -6.12 10.81
CA LYS A 55 4.19 -6.69 11.00
C LYS A 55 3.23 -5.69 11.65
N SER A 56 3.33 -4.43 11.23
CA SER A 56 2.55 -3.32 11.79
C SER A 56 2.31 -2.26 10.74
N SER A 57 1.18 -1.55 10.86
CA SER A 57 0.82 -0.43 10.00
C SER A 57 1.86 0.68 10.02
N LEU A 58 2.00 1.40 8.91
CA LEU A 58 2.90 2.54 8.79
C LEU A 58 2.13 3.75 8.25
N ILE A 59 2.25 4.88 8.95
CA ILE A 59 1.85 6.19 8.43
C ILE A 59 3.12 6.88 7.92
N ILE A 60 3.08 7.36 6.68
CA ILE A 60 4.17 8.09 6.05
C ILE A 60 3.73 9.54 5.92
N PHE A 61 4.41 10.43 6.64
CA PHE A 61 4.23 11.87 6.49
C PHE A 61 5.20 12.41 5.43
N GLU A 62 4.98 13.65 4.97
CA GLU A 62 5.83 14.31 3.98
C GLU A 62 7.33 14.34 4.40
N ASN A 63 7.60 14.54 5.68
CA ASN A 63 8.97 14.54 6.24
C ASN A 63 9.61 13.13 6.35
N ASP A 64 8.87 12.07 6.05
CA ASP A 64 9.38 10.70 6.03
C ASP A 64 9.76 10.22 4.63
N LEU A 65 9.49 10.99 3.57
CA LEU A 65 9.69 10.55 2.18
C LEU A 65 11.15 10.21 1.86
N ASP A 66 12.11 10.86 2.51
CA ASP A 66 13.54 10.55 2.37
C ASP A 66 13.93 9.21 3.01
N LYS A 67 13.09 8.66 3.90
CA LYS A 67 13.34 7.38 4.59
C LYS A 67 12.76 6.18 3.86
N TYR A 68 11.79 6.41 2.98
CA TYR A 68 11.01 5.36 2.33
C TYR A 68 10.93 5.61 0.81
N HIS A 69 11.98 5.24 0.10
CA HIS A 69 12.06 5.42 -1.35
C HIS A 69 10.90 4.74 -2.09
N GLY A 70 10.47 5.37 -3.19
CA GLY A 70 9.33 4.91 -3.98
C GLY A 70 7.97 5.05 -3.28
N SER A 71 7.93 5.61 -2.08
CA SER A 71 6.69 5.87 -1.32
C SER A 71 6.14 7.27 -1.61
N LYS A 72 4.84 7.45 -1.32
CA LYS A 72 4.18 8.77 -1.23
C LYS A 72 3.64 8.91 0.20
N GLU A 73 3.31 10.12 0.63
CA GLU A 73 2.63 10.32 1.91
C GLU A 73 1.30 9.55 1.94
N GLY A 74 0.95 8.97 3.08
CA GLY A 74 -0.19 8.08 3.16
C GLY A 74 -0.15 7.10 4.31
N ILE A 75 -1.05 6.12 4.27
CA ILE A 75 -1.14 5.02 5.23
C ILE A 75 -0.90 3.70 4.48
N ASN A 76 -0.13 2.80 5.11
CA ASN A 76 0.13 1.45 4.62
C ASN A 76 -0.31 0.44 5.69
N LEU A 77 -1.18 -0.49 5.32
CA LEU A 77 -1.78 -1.49 6.21
C LEU A 77 -1.41 -2.90 5.74
N PRO A 78 -1.08 -3.83 6.67
CA PRO A 78 -0.83 -5.22 6.31
C PRO A 78 -2.10 -5.89 5.81
N ILE A 79 -1.97 -6.73 4.77
CA ILE A 79 -3.04 -7.64 4.33
C ILE A 79 -2.80 -8.97 5.02
N GLU A 80 -3.68 -9.35 5.94
CA GLU A 80 -3.59 -10.60 6.69
C GLU A 80 -4.54 -11.66 6.14
N PHE A 81 -4.04 -12.89 6.00
CA PHE A 81 -4.83 -14.06 5.62
C PHE A 81 -4.34 -15.27 6.40
N MET A 82 -5.25 -15.95 7.10
CA MET A 82 -4.94 -17.11 7.95
C MET A 82 -3.81 -16.87 8.97
N GLY A 83 -3.72 -15.64 9.51
CA GLY A 83 -2.70 -15.27 10.49
C GLY A 83 -1.33 -14.94 9.90
N GLU A 84 -1.20 -14.91 8.57
CA GLU A 84 0.02 -14.50 7.86
C GLU A 84 -0.20 -13.18 7.12
N ILE A 85 0.81 -12.31 7.11
CA ILE A 85 0.80 -11.13 6.25
C ILE A 85 1.21 -11.56 4.84
N ILE A 86 0.30 -11.38 3.89
CA ILE A 86 0.45 -11.82 2.50
C ILE A 86 0.71 -10.67 1.52
N GLY A 87 0.69 -9.42 2.01
CA GLY A 87 0.91 -8.21 1.23
C GLY A 87 0.60 -6.96 2.03
N VAL A 88 0.53 -5.82 1.34
CA VAL A 88 0.23 -4.50 1.94
C VAL A 88 -0.75 -3.75 1.05
N VAL A 89 -1.71 -3.05 1.65
CA VAL A 89 -2.54 -2.05 0.96
C VAL A 89 -2.13 -0.66 1.41
N GLY A 90 -1.85 0.22 0.45
CA GLY A 90 -1.46 1.60 0.68
C GLY A 90 -2.51 2.57 0.16
N VAL A 91 -2.87 3.58 0.96
CA VAL A 91 -3.71 4.71 0.54
C VAL A 91 -2.84 5.96 0.55
N THR A 92 -2.69 6.59 -0.61
CA THR A 92 -1.91 7.81 -0.78
C THR A 92 -2.76 9.03 -0.43
N GLY A 93 -2.16 9.98 0.27
CA GLY A 93 -2.76 11.26 0.64
C GLY A 93 -2.24 11.74 1.99
N SER A 94 -2.40 13.02 2.26
CA SER A 94 -1.90 13.60 3.51
C SER A 94 -2.55 12.94 4.73
N PRO A 95 -1.77 12.32 5.63
CA PRO A 95 -2.33 11.63 6.80
C PRO A 95 -3.17 12.53 7.72
N TRP A 96 -2.91 13.85 7.70
CA TRP A 96 -3.68 14.85 8.44
C TRP A 96 -5.19 14.83 8.11
N ASN A 97 -5.55 14.39 6.90
CA ASN A 97 -6.94 14.25 6.47
C ASN A 97 -7.70 13.14 7.23
N TRP A 98 -6.99 12.19 7.85
CA TRP A 98 -7.59 11.02 8.50
C TRP A 98 -7.38 10.99 10.02
N ILE A 99 -6.40 11.74 10.54
CA ILE A 99 -6.07 11.81 11.97
C ILE A 99 -7.04 12.73 12.75
N SER A 100 -7.91 13.44 12.04
CA SER A 100 -8.91 14.36 12.62
C SER A 100 -10.28 13.72 12.89
N LEU A 101 -10.44 12.42 12.61
CA LEU A 101 -11.65 11.62 12.83
C LEU A 101 -11.52 10.76 14.09
#